data_AF-A0A661VIP7-F1
#
_entry.id   AF-A0A661VIP7-F1
#
_cell.length_a   1.000
_cell.length_b   1.000
_cell.length_c   1.000
_cell.angle_alpha   90.00
_cell.angle_beta   90.00
_cell.angle_gamma   90.00
#
_symmetry.space_group_name_H-M   'P 1'
#
loop_
_entity.id
_entity.type
_entity.pdbx_description
1 polymer ?
#
loop_
_entity_poly.entity_id
_entity_poly.type
_entity_poly.pdbx_seq_one_letter_code
_entity_poly.pdbx_strand_id
1 'polypeptide(L)'
;MVKEKATGLAGYTVRDWVYVAVFGALWGAAELTLGSYLHVIFPPLADTFVIGLIMAGLGGIIVLVGRQFVPRVGAAFMMGIITALLKTLSLGGIKIGPIVAILAESLLIEVALLLARRPARWNFVLAGSLAVSWNFFHKFIMMRLLFGKGIETVYVKMVKDGSNVLHVDVRYGLLIIVLLFLVRIAVGALAGWLAWDLGGAVRRRLSQET
;
A
#
# COMPACT_ATOMS: atom_id res chain seq x y z
N MET A 1 16.46 -44.91 9.18
CA MET A 1 15.69 -43.85 8.50
C MET A 1 15.55 -42.68 9.46
N VAL A 2 16.51 -41.75 9.43
CA VAL A 2 16.56 -40.62 10.36
C VAL A 2 15.49 -39.61 9.95
N LYS A 3 14.58 -39.35 10.88
CA LYS A 3 13.49 -38.40 10.79
C LYS A 3 14.08 -36.99 10.78
N GLU A 4 14.11 -36.36 9.61
CA GLU A 4 14.61 -35.00 9.47
C GLU A 4 13.63 -34.04 10.18
N LYS A 5 14.10 -33.55 11.32
CA LYS A 5 13.43 -32.55 12.15
C LYS A 5 13.64 -31.21 11.45
N ALA A 6 12.74 -30.85 10.53
CA ALA A 6 12.73 -29.54 9.88
C ALA A 6 12.35 -28.44 10.88
N THR A 7 13.29 -28.07 11.74
CA THR A 7 13.25 -26.87 12.58
C THR A 7 14.30 -25.90 12.06
N GLY A 8 13.86 -24.84 11.38
CA GLY A 8 14.70 -23.71 10.94
C GLY A 8 14.38 -23.26 9.51
N LEU A 9 13.82 -22.05 9.36
CA LEU A 9 13.77 -21.23 8.14
C LEU A 9 13.79 -22.00 6.79
N ALA A 10 12.73 -22.76 6.48
CA ALA A 10 12.59 -23.30 5.12
C ALA A 10 12.60 -22.13 4.10
N GLY A 11 13.59 -22.13 3.20
CA GLY A 11 13.83 -21.07 2.23
C GLY A 11 12.70 -20.88 1.20
N TYR A 12 12.80 -19.81 0.42
CA TYR A 12 11.90 -19.56 -0.71
C TYR A 12 12.06 -20.66 -1.76
N THR A 13 10.94 -21.21 -2.21
CA THR A 13 10.90 -22.10 -3.37
C THR A 13 10.89 -21.30 -4.68
N VAL A 14 11.17 -21.95 -5.81
CA VAL A 14 11.01 -21.31 -7.13
C VAL A 14 9.58 -20.79 -7.32
N ARG A 15 8.58 -21.55 -6.87
CA ARG A 15 7.17 -21.14 -6.90
C ARG A 15 6.92 -19.87 -6.09
N ASP A 16 7.52 -19.76 -4.90
CA ASP A 16 7.41 -18.55 -4.07
C ASP A 16 7.97 -17.33 -4.80
N TRP A 17 9.16 -17.45 -5.41
CA TRP A 17 9.77 -16.37 -6.20
C TRP A 17 8.93 -15.97 -7.42
N VAL A 18 8.33 -16.93 -8.11
CA VAL A 18 7.41 -16.65 -9.23
C VAL A 18 6.22 -15.84 -8.75
N TYR A 19 5.58 -16.21 -7.64
CA TYR A 19 4.47 -15.41 -7.10
C TYR A 19 4.91 -14.02 -6.64
N VAL A 20 6.06 -13.90 -5.96
CA VAL A 20 6.61 -12.58 -5.58
C VAL A 20 6.80 -11.69 -6.82
N ALA A 21 7.38 -12.25 -7.90
CA ALA A 21 7.56 -11.52 -9.14
C ALA A 21 6.23 -11.14 -9.80
N VAL A 22 5.27 -12.07 -9.88
CA VAL A 22 3.96 -11.82 -10.50
C VAL A 22 3.17 -10.74 -9.73
N PHE A 23 3.07 -10.85 -8.41
CA PHE A 23 2.33 -9.86 -7.61
C PHE A 23 3.04 -8.50 -7.55
N GLY A 24 4.37 -8.48 -7.45
CA GLY A 24 5.15 -7.24 -7.54
C GLY A 24 5.02 -6.56 -8.91
N ALA A 25 5.01 -7.34 -9.99
CA ALA A 25 4.79 -6.84 -11.34
C ALA A 25 3.35 -6.36 -11.55
N LEU A 26 2.36 -7.07 -11.02
CA LEU A 26 0.95 -6.66 -11.10
C LEU A 26 0.71 -5.31 -10.40
N TRP A 27 1.26 -5.14 -9.20
CA TRP A 27 1.21 -3.85 -8.52
C TRP A 27 1.97 -2.78 -9.30
N GLY A 28 3.18 -3.08 -9.80
CA GLY A 28 3.96 -2.15 -10.61
C GLY A 28 3.22 -1.70 -11.87
N ALA A 29 2.56 -2.63 -12.57
CA ALA A 29 1.75 -2.35 -13.75
C ALA A 29 0.55 -1.44 -13.42
N ALA A 30 -0.17 -1.72 -12.33
CA ALA A 30 -1.24 -0.85 -11.84
C ALA A 30 -0.70 0.55 -11.52
N GLU A 31 0.47 0.63 -10.88
CA GLU A 31 1.11 1.88 -10.48
C GLU A 31 1.59 2.73 -11.67
N LEU A 32 2.00 2.09 -12.78
CA LEU A 32 2.44 2.74 -14.01
C LEU A 32 1.26 3.20 -14.87
N THR A 33 0.23 2.36 -15.00
CA THR A 33 -0.92 2.62 -15.88
C THR A 33 -1.94 3.52 -15.18
N LEU A 34 -2.58 3.02 -14.12
CA LEU A 34 -3.63 3.72 -13.40
C LEU A 34 -3.13 5.04 -12.82
N GLY A 35 -1.89 5.05 -12.29
CA GLY A 35 -1.27 6.27 -11.80
C GLY A 35 -1.13 7.35 -12.87
N SER A 36 -0.79 6.97 -14.10
CA SER A 36 -0.68 7.91 -15.22
C SER A 36 -2.05 8.41 -15.67
N TYR A 37 -3.05 7.53 -15.82
CA TYR A 37 -4.40 7.92 -16.22
C TYR A 37 -5.09 8.80 -15.17
N LEU A 38 -4.99 8.45 -13.89
CA LEU A 38 -5.62 9.23 -12.81
C LEU A 38 -5.06 10.65 -12.76
N HIS A 39 -3.76 10.84 -13.00
CA HIS A 39 -3.17 12.18 -13.05
C HIS A 39 -3.57 13.00 -14.28
N VAL A 40 -4.02 12.35 -15.35
CA VAL A 40 -4.57 13.03 -16.55
C VAL A 40 -6.04 13.40 -16.33
N ILE A 41 -6.83 12.49 -15.74
CA ILE A 41 -8.27 12.68 -15.53
C ILE A 41 -8.55 13.67 -14.38
N PHE A 42 -7.73 13.65 -13.33
CA PHE A 42 -7.89 14.47 -12.13
C PHE A 42 -6.68 15.40 -11.94
N PRO A 43 -6.80 16.70 -12.28
CA PRO A 43 -5.68 17.64 -12.22
C PRO A 43 -5.09 17.82 -10.81
N PRO A 44 -3.79 18.18 -10.69
CA PRO A 44 -2.98 17.87 -9.50
C PRO A 44 -3.23 18.71 -8.24
N LEU A 45 -4.06 19.75 -8.27
CA LEU A 45 -4.11 20.72 -7.15
C LEU A 45 -5.10 20.32 -6.03
N ALA A 46 -6.14 19.53 -6.31
CA ALA A 46 -7.15 19.11 -5.32
C ALA A 46 -7.21 17.59 -5.10
N ASP A 47 -6.94 16.77 -6.12
CA ASP A 47 -7.25 15.32 -6.10
C ASP A 47 -6.10 14.40 -5.66
N THR A 48 -4.94 14.94 -5.25
CA THR A 48 -3.82 14.10 -4.79
C THR A 48 -4.21 13.20 -3.62
N PHE A 49 -5.20 13.61 -2.82
CA PHE A 49 -5.75 12.79 -1.75
C PHE A 49 -6.45 11.54 -2.30
N VAL A 50 -7.40 11.70 -3.24
CA VAL A 50 -8.21 10.61 -3.79
C VAL A 50 -7.34 9.65 -4.59
N ILE A 51 -6.45 10.18 -5.43
CA ILE A 51 -5.51 9.36 -6.22
C ILE A 51 -4.64 8.53 -5.28
N GLY A 52 -4.01 9.15 -4.28
CA GLY A 52 -3.19 8.42 -3.31
C GLY A 52 -3.96 7.35 -2.54
N LEU A 53 -5.23 7.61 -2.23
CA LEU A 53 -6.09 6.66 -1.53
C LEU A 53 -6.43 5.44 -2.39
N ILE A 54 -6.77 5.65 -3.66
CA ILE A 54 -7.06 4.58 -4.63
C ILE A 54 -5.80 3.75 -4.89
N MET A 55 -4.69 4.40 -5.19
CA MET A 55 -3.43 3.72 -5.55
C MET A 55 -2.90 2.87 -4.39
N ALA A 56 -2.87 3.43 -3.17
CA ALA A 56 -2.42 2.69 -2.00
C ALA A 56 -3.38 1.58 -1.56
N GLY A 57 -4.69 1.81 -1.70
CA GLY A 57 -5.68 0.77 -1.45
C GLY A 57 -5.52 -0.41 -2.40
N LEU A 58 -5.40 -0.15 -3.70
CA LEU A 58 -5.20 -1.18 -4.72
C LEU A 58 -3.86 -1.90 -4.57
N GLY A 59 -2.77 -1.15 -4.36
CA GLY A 59 -1.45 -1.70 -4.08
C GLY A 59 -1.45 -2.62 -2.86
N GLY A 60 -2.05 -2.14 -1.76
CA GLY A 60 -2.25 -2.90 -0.55
C GLY A 60 -3.03 -4.20 -0.79
N ILE A 61 -4.12 -4.16 -1.57
CA ILE A 61 -4.89 -5.36 -1.92
C ILE A 61 -4.01 -6.37 -2.67
N ILE A 62 -3.29 -5.93 -3.71
CA ILE A 62 -2.47 -6.81 -4.55
C ILE A 62 -1.39 -7.51 -3.70
N VAL A 63 -0.67 -6.75 -2.87
CA VAL A 63 0.40 -7.30 -2.02
C VAL A 63 -0.16 -8.23 -0.95
N LEU A 64 -1.26 -7.85 -0.28
CA LEU A 64 -1.87 -8.69 0.75
C LEU A 64 -2.44 -9.98 0.17
N VAL A 65 -3.06 -9.94 -1.02
CA VAL A 65 -3.45 -11.16 -1.73
C VAL A 65 -2.22 -12.01 -2.05
N GLY A 66 -1.16 -11.41 -2.60
CA GLY A 66 0.10 -12.09 -2.90
C GLY A 66 0.73 -12.77 -1.68
N ARG A 67 0.67 -12.11 -0.52
CA ARG A 67 1.15 -12.64 0.77
C ARG A 67 0.45 -13.94 1.16
N GLN A 68 -0.80 -14.14 0.76
CA GLN A 68 -1.49 -15.39 1.03
C GLN A 68 -0.88 -16.53 0.22
N PHE A 69 -0.50 -16.29 -1.04
CA PHE A 69 0.16 -17.29 -1.88
C PHE A 69 1.60 -17.58 -1.45
N VAL A 70 2.27 -16.58 -0.88
CA VAL A 70 3.64 -16.69 -0.37
C VAL A 70 3.68 -16.36 1.14
N PRO A 71 3.33 -17.31 2.03
CA PRO A 71 3.31 -17.10 3.48
C PRO A 71 4.73 -17.12 4.09
N ARG A 72 5.71 -16.48 3.44
CA ARG A 72 7.12 -16.34 3.88
C ARG A 72 7.47 -14.93 4.34
N VAL A 73 8.28 -14.80 5.39
CA VAL A 73 8.76 -13.49 5.87
C VAL A 73 9.53 -12.76 4.75
N GLY A 74 9.26 -11.47 4.60
CA GLY A 74 9.86 -10.60 3.59
C GLY A 74 9.13 -10.59 2.25
N ALA A 75 8.13 -11.44 2.03
CA ALA A 75 7.48 -11.57 0.72
C ALA A 75 6.76 -10.29 0.29
N ALA A 76 6.05 -9.61 1.21
CA ALA A 76 5.35 -8.37 0.86
C ALA A 76 6.34 -7.25 0.53
N PHE A 77 7.43 -7.16 1.29
CA PHE A 77 8.48 -6.18 1.04
C PHE A 77 9.19 -6.43 -0.30
N MET A 78 9.50 -7.68 -0.64
CA MET A 78 10.08 -8.03 -1.94
C MET A 78 9.16 -7.70 -3.12
N MET A 79 7.85 -7.94 -2.98
CA MET A 79 6.86 -7.49 -3.98
C MET A 79 6.94 -5.97 -4.17
N GLY A 80 7.01 -5.21 -3.07
CA GLY A 80 7.18 -3.75 -3.10
C GLY A 80 8.49 -3.28 -3.72
N ILE A 81 9.61 -3.98 -3.48
CA ILE A 81 10.89 -3.68 -4.16
C ILE A 81 10.73 -3.83 -5.68
N ILE A 82 10.10 -4.92 -6.15
CA ILE A 82 9.86 -5.13 -7.57
C ILE A 82 8.97 -4.02 -8.14
N THR A 83 7.89 -3.67 -7.45
CA THR A 83 7.01 -2.55 -7.84
C THR A 83 7.77 -1.23 -7.91
N ALA A 84 8.61 -0.92 -6.92
CA ALA A 84 9.42 0.29 -6.87
C ALA A 84 10.43 0.36 -8.04
N LEU A 85 11.08 -0.77 -8.37
CA LEU A 85 11.97 -0.88 -9.53
C LEU A 85 11.21 -0.66 -10.84
N LEU A 86 10.03 -1.27 -11.00
CA LEU A 86 9.20 -1.03 -12.19
C LEU A 86 8.74 0.43 -12.28
N LYS A 87 8.46 1.07 -11.15
CA LYS A 87 8.09 2.49 -11.10
C LYS A 87 9.21 3.42 -11.57
N THR A 88 10.48 3.03 -11.46
CA THR A 88 11.59 3.84 -12.02
C THR A 88 11.58 3.86 -13.55
N LEU A 89 10.94 2.88 -14.19
CA LEU A 89 10.79 2.78 -15.64
C LEU A 89 9.57 3.56 -16.16
N SER A 90 8.91 4.35 -15.31
CA SER A 90 7.74 5.13 -15.69
C SER A 90 8.06 6.21 -16.72
N LEU A 91 7.18 6.33 -17.74
CA LEU A 91 7.26 7.34 -18.80
C LEU A 91 7.23 8.78 -18.25
N GLY A 92 6.69 8.99 -17.05
CA GLY A 92 6.65 10.29 -16.36
C GLY A 92 7.95 10.70 -15.65
N GLY A 93 9.06 9.98 -15.88
CA GLY A 93 10.35 10.18 -15.23
C GLY A 93 10.45 9.57 -13.82
N ILE A 94 11.68 9.51 -13.29
CA ILE A 94 11.96 8.95 -11.96
C ILE A 94 11.48 9.93 -10.89
N LYS A 95 10.29 9.66 -10.32
CA LYS A 95 9.75 10.42 -9.18
C LYS A 95 10.12 9.71 -7.87
N ILE A 96 10.97 10.35 -7.06
CA ILE A 96 11.46 9.79 -5.78
C ILE A 96 10.31 9.56 -4.78
N GLY A 97 9.33 10.47 -4.73
CA GLY A 97 8.20 10.38 -3.80
C GLY A 97 7.46 9.04 -3.86
N PRO A 98 6.85 8.68 -5.01
CA PRO A 98 6.18 7.39 -5.19
C PRO A 98 7.03 6.16 -4.86
N ILE A 99 8.33 6.17 -5.22
CA ILE A 99 9.24 5.05 -4.93
C ILE A 99 9.37 4.85 -3.41
N VAL A 100 9.58 5.95 -2.67
CA VAL A 100 9.66 5.90 -1.20
C VAL A 100 8.32 5.51 -0.57
N ALA A 101 7.19 5.93 -1.14
CA ALA A 101 5.87 5.53 -0.68
C ALA A 101 5.66 4.01 -0.79
N ILE A 102 5.90 3.43 -1.97
CA ILE A 102 5.74 1.99 -2.25
C ILE A 102 6.59 1.14 -1.29
N LEU A 103 7.86 1.53 -1.12
CA LEU A 103 8.79 0.81 -0.23
C LEU A 103 8.33 0.88 1.23
N ALA A 104 7.86 2.03 1.70
CA ALA A 104 7.37 2.17 3.06
C ALA A 104 6.03 1.45 3.28
N GLU A 105 5.10 1.52 2.33
CA GLU A 105 3.81 0.80 2.40
C GLU A 105 4.02 -0.72 2.50
N SER A 106 4.86 -1.28 1.63
CA SER A 106 5.19 -2.71 1.63
C SER A 106 5.94 -3.14 2.90
N LEU A 107 6.82 -2.30 3.43
CA LEU A 107 7.49 -2.56 4.70
C LEU A 107 6.51 -2.56 5.87
N LEU A 108 5.60 -1.58 5.93
CA LEU A 108 4.56 -1.50 6.97
C LEU A 108 3.61 -2.69 6.91
N ILE A 109 3.24 -3.15 5.71
CA ILE A 109 2.48 -4.39 5.53
C ILE A 109 3.26 -5.58 6.11
N GLU A 110 4.54 -5.74 5.76
CA GLU A 110 5.34 -6.85 6.25
C GLU A 110 5.44 -6.81 7.79
N VAL A 111 5.77 -5.67 8.38
CA VAL A 111 5.85 -5.50 9.84
C VAL A 111 4.52 -5.83 10.51
N ALA A 112 3.41 -5.30 10.00
CA ALA A 112 2.08 -5.56 10.55
C ALA A 112 1.71 -7.04 10.54
N LEU A 113 2.10 -7.76 9.48
CA LEU A 113 1.87 -9.20 9.36
C LEU A 113 2.80 -10.03 10.24
N LEU A 114 4.03 -9.55 10.52
CA LEU A 114 4.98 -10.21 11.42
C LEU A 114 4.59 -10.10 12.89
N LEU A 115 3.91 -9.02 13.28
CA LEU A 115 3.37 -8.88 14.64
C LEU A 115 2.34 -9.96 14.97
N ALA A 116 1.79 -10.63 13.96
CA ALA A 116 0.84 -11.69 14.12
C ALA A 116 1.49 -13.09 14.18
N ARG A 117 1.21 -13.83 15.24
CA ARG A 117 1.65 -15.24 15.39
C ARG A 117 0.94 -16.19 14.42
N ARG A 118 -0.24 -15.83 13.89
CA ARG A 118 -1.03 -16.62 12.93
C ARG A 118 -1.68 -15.70 11.90
N PRO A 119 -1.82 -16.16 10.63
CA PRO A 119 -2.56 -15.41 9.63
C PRO A 119 -4.04 -15.33 10.07
N ALA A 120 -4.49 -14.13 10.39
CA ALA A 120 -5.86 -13.83 10.75
C ALA A 120 -6.30 -12.59 9.99
N ARG A 121 -7.60 -12.54 9.68
CA ARG A 121 -8.20 -11.43 8.93
C ARG A 121 -7.90 -10.07 9.56
N TRP A 122 -7.89 -9.98 10.89
CA TRP A 122 -7.58 -8.73 11.59
C TRP A 122 -6.17 -8.20 11.29
N ASN A 123 -5.21 -9.08 11.06
CA ASN A 123 -3.83 -8.67 10.75
C ASN A 123 -3.72 -8.07 9.34
N PHE A 124 -4.56 -8.55 8.42
CA PHE A 124 -4.66 -7.99 7.08
C PHE A 124 -5.31 -6.61 7.11
N VAL A 125 -6.37 -6.45 7.92
CA VAL A 125 -7.02 -5.16 8.18
C VAL A 125 -6.02 -4.17 8.78
N LEU A 126 -5.24 -4.59 9.78
CA LEU A 126 -4.20 -3.76 10.39
C LEU A 126 -3.10 -3.39 9.37
N ALA A 127 -2.61 -4.35 8.60
CA ALA A 127 -1.59 -4.13 7.58
C ALA A 127 -2.04 -3.13 6.51
N GLY A 128 -3.26 -3.29 5.98
CA GLY A 128 -3.85 -2.35 5.03
C GLY A 128 -4.04 -0.97 5.63
N SER A 129 -4.54 -0.89 6.88
CA SER A 129 -4.73 0.38 7.60
C SER A 129 -3.41 1.13 7.77
N LEU A 130 -2.35 0.44 8.20
CA LEU A 130 -1.03 1.04 8.40
C LEU A 130 -0.42 1.52 7.08
N ALA A 131 -0.49 0.72 6.02
CA ALA A 131 0.02 1.12 4.71
C ALA A 131 -0.70 2.35 4.16
N VAL A 132 -2.04 2.37 4.11
CA VAL A 132 -2.76 3.52 3.54
C VAL A 132 -2.61 4.77 4.41
N SER A 133 -2.51 4.61 5.74
CA SER A 133 -2.27 5.72 6.66
C SER A 133 -0.89 6.35 6.50
N TRP A 134 0.11 5.59 6.03
CA TRP A 134 1.45 6.12 5.75
C TRP A 134 1.42 7.31 4.79
N ASN A 135 0.51 7.31 3.81
CA ASN A 135 0.40 8.41 2.84
C ASN A 135 0.09 9.76 3.47
N PHE A 136 -0.50 9.77 4.66
CA PHE A 136 -0.64 10.99 5.46
C PHE A 136 0.73 11.55 5.84
N PHE A 137 1.56 10.73 6.51
CA PHE A 137 2.89 11.13 7.00
C PHE A 137 3.89 11.37 5.88
N HIS A 138 3.84 10.52 4.84
CA HIS A 138 4.69 10.61 3.66
C HIS A 138 4.62 12.00 3.02
N LYS A 139 3.43 12.61 2.93
CA LYS A 139 3.25 13.97 2.37
C LYS A 139 4.05 15.01 3.14
N PHE A 140 4.07 14.96 4.47
CA PHE A 140 4.85 15.87 5.30
C PHE A 140 6.36 15.67 5.13
N ILE A 141 6.80 14.40 5.11
CA ILE A 141 8.22 14.06 5.00
C ILE A 141 8.76 14.47 3.62
N MET A 142 8.08 14.08 2.54
CA MET A 142 8.53 14.40 1.18
C MET A 142 8.43 15.88 0.86
N MET A 143 7.41 16.58 1.35
CA MET A 143 7.30 18.02 1.07
C MET A 143 8.40 18.83 1.76
N ARG A 144 8.84 18.39 2.94
CA ARG A 144 10.01 18.96 3.62
C ARG A 144 11.32 18.60 2.90
N LEU A 145 11.49 17.34 2.54
CA LEU A 145 12.75 16.83 1.97
C LEU A 145 13.00 17.28 0.53
N LEU A 146 11.97 17.26 -0.32
CA LEU A 146 12.10 17.58 -1.75
C LEU A 146 11.89 19.07 -2.07
N PHE A 147 11.08 19.77 -1.29
CA PHE A 147 10.68 21.16 -1.59
C PHE A 147 11.09 22.17 -0.51
N GLY A 148 11.74 21.73 0.58
CA GLY A 148 12.15 22.62 1.68
C GLY A 148 10.99 23.31 2.39
N LYS A 149 9.75 22.85 2.18
CA LYS A 149 8.54 23.49 2.69
C LYS A 149 8.35 23.18 4.18
N GLY A 150 8.04 24.22 4.96
CA GLY A 150 7.72 24.09 6.38
C GLY A 150 6.39 23.35 6.62
N ILE A 151 6.26 22.73 7.80
CA ILE A 151 5.12 21.89 8.19
C ILE A 151 3.82 22.69 8.13
N GLU A 152 3.87 23.98 8.47
CA GLU A 152 2.76 24.92 8.42
C GLU A 152 2.18 25.07 7.02
N THR A 153 3.02 25.11 5.98
CA THR A 153 2.56 25.22 4.60
C THR A 153 1.86 23.94 4.13
N VAL A 154 2.35 22.77 4.58
CA VAL A 154 1.73 21.46 4.31
C VAL A 154 0.37 21.39 4.99
N TYR A 155 0.31 21.80 6.26
CA TYR A 155 -0.91 21.80 7.06
C TYR A 155 -1.98 22.68 6.44
N VAL A 156 -1.67 23.95 6.14
CA VAL A 156 -2.63 24.89 5.52
C VAL A 156 -3.13 24.36 4.18
N LYS A 157 -2.24 23.78 3.37
CA LYS A 157 -2.66 23.16 2.11
C LYS A 157 -3.61 21.98 2.35
N MET A 158 -3.30 21.08 3.28
CA MET A 158 -4.16 19.94 3.59
C MET A 158 -5.53 20.33 4.14
N VAL A 159 -5.61 21.38 4.96
CA VAL A 159 -6.89 21.89 5.44
C VAL A 159 -7.72 22.47 4.30
N LYS A 160 -7.12 23.25 3.39
CA LYS A 160 -7.81 23.79 2.21
C LYS A 160 -8.27 22.68 1.26
N ASP A 161 -7.38 21.75 0.92
CA ASP A 161 -7.71 20.60 0.08
C ASP A 161 -8.84 19.77 0.72
N GLY A 162 -8.73 19.50 2.03
CA GLY A 162 -9.72 18.71 2.78
C GLY A 162 -11.07 19.43 2.96
N SER A 163 -11.05 20.75 3.11
CA SER A 163 -12.26 21.58 3.16
C SER A 163 -13.07 21.48 1.87
N ASN A 164 -12.40 21.52 0.71
CA ASN A 164 -13.03 21.34 -0.59
C ASN A 164 -13.62 19.94 -0.78
N VAL A 165 -12.94 18.90 -0.27
CA VAL A 165 -13.41 17.51 -0.40
C VAL A 165 -14.57 17.20 0.56
N LEU A 166 -14.46 17.64 1.82
CA LEU A 166 -15.42 17.33 2.88
C LEU A 166 -16.58 18.35 2.94
N HIS A 167 -16.50 19.45 2.20
CA HIS A 167 -17.41 20.60 2.29
C HIS A 167 -17.55 21.16 3.71
N VAL A 168 -16.46 21.10 4.50
CA VAL A 168 -16.37 21.62 5.87
C VAL A 168 -15.59 22.93 5.86
N ASP A 169 -16.03 23.93 6.63
CA ASP A 169 -15.33 25.22 6.75
C ASP A 169 -13.88 25.05 7.25
N VAL A 170 -12.94 25.75 6.61
CA VAL A 170 -11.50 25.81 6.92
C VAL A 170 -11.23 26.14 8.39
N ARG A 171 -12.16 26.85 9.06
CA ARG A 171 -12.11 27.15 10.51
C ARG A 171 -11.98 25.89 11.37
N TYR A 172 -12.51 24.76 10.91
CA TYR A 172 -12.42 23.46 11.60
C TYR A 172 -11.21 22.64 11.13
N GLY A 173 -10.04 23.27 10.99
CA GLY A 173 -8.85 22.64 10.40
C GLY A 173 -8.42 21.33 11.09
N LEU A 174 -8.45 21.26 12.42
CA LEU A 174 -8.15 20.03 13.16
C LEU A 174 -9.14 18.90 12.84
N LEU A 175 -10.44 19.22 12.75
CA LEU A 175 -11.48 18.24 12.40
C LEU A 175 -11.25 17.69 10.99
N ILE A 176 -10.94 18.55 10.02
CA ILE A 176 -10.63 18.15 8.64
C ILE A 176 -9.45 17.18 8.61
N ILE A 177 -8.36 17.49 9.33
CA ILE A 177 -7.18 16.62 9.38
C ILE A 177 -7.50 15.26 10.01
N VAL A 178 -8.25 15.24 11.12
CA VAL A 178 -8.68 14.00 11.77
C VAL A 178 -9.55 13.17 10.84
N LEU A 179 -10.53 13.78 10.17
CA LEU A 179 -11.40 13.09 9.22
C LEU A 179 -10.60 12.50 8.04
N LEU A 180 -9.70 13.28 7.44
CA LEU A 180 -8.83 12.81 6.37
C LEU A 180 -7.92 11.64 6.80
N PHE A 181 -7.51 11.61 8.07
CA PHE A 181 -6.73 10.50 8.62
C PHE A 181 -7.62 9.26 8.86
N LEU A 182 -8.80 9.45 9.45
CA LEU A 182 -9.76 8.37 9.67
C LEU A 182 -10.22 7.71 8.37
N VAL A 183 -10.43 8.49 7.30
CA VAL A 183 -10.76 7.94 5.97
C VAL A 183 -9.64 7.05 5.45
N ARG A 184 -8.36 7.40 5.66
CA ARG A 184 -7.23 6.55 5.25
C ARG A 184 -7.20 5.24 6.02
N ILE A 185 -7.42 5.28 7.33
CA ILE A 185 -7.53 4.08 8.16
C ILE A 185 -8.68 3.21 7.65
N ALA A 186 -9.85 3.80 7.42
CA ALA A 186 -11.04 3.08 6.96
C ALA A 186 -10.81 2.42 5.59
N VAL A 187 -10.25 3.13 4.61
CA VAL A 187 -9.96 2.55 3.29
C VAL A 187 -8.88 1.48 3.39
N GLY A 188 -7.84 1.67 4.20
CA GLY A 188 -6.83 0.65 4.43
C GLY A 188 -7.40 -0.60 5.11
N ALA A 189 -8.31 -0.43 6.07
CA ALA A 189 -9.02 -1.53 6.73
C ALA A 189 -9.88 -2.31 5.73
N LEU A 190 -10.64 -1.60 4.88
CA LEU A 190 -11.44 -2.20 3.82
C LEU A 190 -10.57 -2.94 2.80
N ALA A 191 -9.47 -2.34 2.36
CA ALA A 191 -8.49 -2.97 1.46
C ALA A 191 -7.94 -4.27 2.05
N GLY A 192 -7.53 -4.24 3.33
CA GLY A 192 -7.04 -5.43 4.03
C GLY A 192 -8.10 -6.52 4.18
N TRP A 193 -9.33 -6.15 4.48
CA TRP A 193 -10.45 -7.09 4.53
C TRP A 193 -10.72 -7.70 3.15
N LEU A 194 -10.90 -6.89 2.11
CA LEU A 194 -11.13 -7.38 0.74
C LEU A 194 -10.01 -8.30 0.28
N ALA A 195 -8.75 -7.98 0.58
CA ALA A 195 -7.62 -8.83 0.25
C ALA A 195 -7.73 -10.22 0.90
N TRP A 196 -8.13 -10.29 2.16
CA TRP A 196 -8.37 -11.57 2.86
C TRP A 196 -9.44 -12.41 2.14
N ASP A 197 -10.59 -11.81 1.84
CA ASP A 197 -11.72 -12.52 1.23
C ASP A 197 -11.41 -12.95 -0.21
N LEU A 198 -10.78 -12.07 -1.01
CA LEU A 198 -10.35 -12.36 -2.38
C LEU A 198 -9.32 -13.49 -2.43
N GLY A 199 -8.25 -13.40 -1.63
CA GLY A 199 -7.22 -14.44 -1.59
C GLY A 199 -7.76 -15.79 -1.11
N GLY A 200 -8.70 -15.78 -0.15
CA GLY A 200 -9.40 -16.97 0.30
C GLY A 200 -10.34 -17.56 -0.76
N ALA A 201 -11.03 -16.73 -1.55
CA ALA A 201 -11.88 -17.18 -2.65
C ALA A 201 -11.07 -17.83 -3.78
N VAL A 202 -9.95 -17.21 -4.18
CA VAL A 202 -9.08 -17.76 -5.24
C VAL A 202 -8.47 -19.09 -4.81
N ARG A 203 -7.99 -19.20 -3.57
CA ARG A 203 -7.43 -20.46 -3.05
C ARG A 203 -8.45 -21.60 -3.06
N ARG A 204 -9.70 -21.32 -2.67
CA ARG A 204 -10.79 -22.31 -2.67
C ARG A 204 -11.10 -22.82 -4.07
N ARG A 205 -11.10 -21.95 -5.09
CA ARG A 205 -11.31 -22.36 -6.48
C ARG A 205 -10.18 -23.22 -7.00
N LEU A 206 -8.93 -22.83 -6.75
CA LEU A 206 -7.76 -23.61 -7.17
C LEU A 206 -7.72 -25.01 -6.52
N SER A 207 -8.20 -25.16 -5.29
CA SER A 207 -8.32 -26.48 -4.63
C SER A 207 -9.47 -27.35 -5.15
N GLN A 208 -10.42 -26.79 -5.90
CA GLN A 208 -11.53 -27.54 -6.49
C GLN A 208 -11.19 -28.05 -7.90
N GLU A 209 -10.18 -27.47 -8.56
CA GLU A 209 -9.71 -27.84 -9.90
C GLU A 209 -8.55 -28.87 -9.88
N THR A 210 -8.03 -29.22 -8.69
CA THR A 210 -6.96 -30.21 -8.50
C THR A 210 -7.52 -31.45 -7.82
#